data_AF-A0A0K8QWD6-F1
#
_entry.id   AF-A0A0K8QWD6-F1
#
_cell.length_a   1.000
_cell.length_b   1.000
_cell.length_c   1.000
_cell.angle_alpha   90.00
_cell.angle_beta   90.00
_cell.angle_gamma   90.00
#
_symmetry.space_group_name_H-M   'P 1'
#
loop_
_entity.id
_entity.type
_entity.pdbx_description
1 polymer ?
#
loop_
_entity_poly.entity_id
_entity_poly.type
_entity_poly.pdbx_seq_one_letter_code
_entity_poly.pdbx_strand_id
1 'polypeptide(L)'
;MKKELKPKYKKTLPDGTDVFVFSPEYYLAAKFEAHNSRGGNDLRQSHNFEDIIYILDNCSGIVENINASNRGVKMFLKMECRKLMENPNITEGIETALPYGSGEESSDILGILIREIAEIE
;
A
#
# COMPACT_ATOMS: atom_id res chain seq x y z
N MET A 1 -4.85 -10.66 -25.55
CA MET A 1 -3.79 -11.23 -24.69
C MET A 1 -4.10 -10.88 -23.24
N LYS A 2 -4.60 -11.83 -22.44
CA LYS A 2 -4.68 -11.65 -20.99
C LYS A 2 -3.24 -11.75 -20.46
N LYS A 3 -2.62 -10.63 -20.10
CA LYS A 3 -1.43 -10.67 -19.25
C LYS A 3 -1.92 -11.20 -17.90
N GLU A 4 -1.76 -12.50 -17.66
CA GLU A 4 -1.88 -13.05 -16.31
C GLU A 4 -0.73 -12.46 -15.50
N LEU A 5 -1.00 -11.34 -14.83
CA LEU A 5 -0.12 -10.83 -13.78
C LEU A 5 -0.13 -11.85 -12.66
N LYS A 6 0.98 -12.58 -12.53
CA LYS A 6 1.20 -13.50 -11.43
C LYS A 6 1.43 -12.64 -10.17
N PRO A 7 0.66 -12.82 -9.09
CA PRO A 7 0.74 -11.98 -7.89
C PRO A 7 2.14 -12.00 -7.25
N LYS A 8 2.90 -13.04 -7.56
CA LYS A 8 4.29 -13.23 -7.16
C LYS A 8 5.15 -13.60 -8.35
N TYR A 9 6.37 -13.10 -8.38
CA TYR A 9 7.40 -13.49 -9.36
C TYR A 9 8.56 -14.21 -8.67
N LYS A 10 9.21 -15.13 -9.39
CA LYS A 10 10.36 -15.89 -8.88
C LYS A 10 11.63 -15.04 -9.02
N LYS A 11 12.46 -15.02 -7.97
CA LYS A 11 13.81 -14.44 -7.99
C LYS A 11 14.77 -15.47 -7.41
N THR A 12 15.90 -15.68 -8.07
CA THR A 12 16.94 -16.60 -7.59
C THR A 12 18.00 -15.77 -6.86
N LEU A 13 18.34 -16.17 -5.64
CA LEU A 13 19.36 -15.55 -4.80
C LEU A 13 20.78 -16.00 -5.21
N PRO A 14 21.85 -15.32 -4.76
CA PRO A 14 23.23 -15.65 -5.15
C PRO A 14 23.68 -17.07 -4.82
N ASP A 15 23.05 -17.71 -3.82
CA ASP A 15 23.31 -19.10 -3.41
C ASP A 15 22.51 -20.13 -4.23
N GLY A 16 21.72 -19.68 -5.21
CA GLY A 16 20.85 -20.53 -6.04
C GLY A 16 19.46 -20.77 -5.45
N THR A 17 19.15 -20.24 -4.27
CA THR A 17 17.82 -20.39 -3.65
C THR A 17 16.78 -19.59 -4.42
N ASP A 18 15.68 -20.23 -4.79
CA ASP A 18 14.52 -19.56 -5.39
C ASP A 18 13.59 -18.99 -4.31
N VAL A 19 13.28 -17.70 -4.41
CA VAL A 19 12.27 -17.02 -3.59
C VAL A 19 11.15 -16.47 -4.47
N PHE A 20 9.96 -16.33 -3.87
CA PHE A 20 8.84 -15.65 -4.50
C PHE A 20 8.64 -14.28 -3.88
N VAL A 21 8.55 -13.26 -4.72
CA VAL A 21 8.38 -11.87 -4.30
C VAL A 21 7.03 -11.39 -4.80
N PHE A 22 6.21 -10.81 -3.93
CA PHE A 22 4.97 -10.17 -4.33
C PHE A 22 5.26 -8.92 -5.17
N SER A 23 4.43 -8.66 -6.17
CA SER A 23 4.42 -7.32 -6.77
C SER A 23 3.84 -6.30 -5.78
N PRO A 24 4.26 -5.03 -5.84
CA PRO A 24 3.91 -4.02 -4.84
C PRO A 24 2.42 -3.88 -4.58
N GLU A 25 1.59 -3.91 -5.63
CA GLU A 25 0.14 -3.77 -5.55
C GLU A 25 -0.53 -4.94 -4.82
N TYR A 26 -0.04 -6.17 -4.99
CA TYR A 26 -0.57 -7.33 -4.27
C TYR A 26 -0.09 -7.38 -2.83
N TYR A 27 1.16 -6.97 -2.57
CA TYR A 27 1.66 -6.83 -1.20
C TYR A 27 0.85 -5.78 -0.43
N LEU A 28 0.60 -4.61 -1.04
CA LEU A 28 -0.22 -3.56 -0.48
C LEU A 28 -1.64 -4.05 -0.15
N ALA A 29 -2.27 -4.77 -1.09
CA ALA A 29 -3.61 -5.34 -0.87
C ALA A 29 -3.64 -6.32 0.32
N ALA A 30 -2.63 -7.19 0.42
CA ALA A 30 -2.51 -8.12 1.54
C ALA A 30 -2.34 -7.40 2.89
N LYS A 31 -1.63 -6.26 2.93
CA LYS A 31 -1.47 -5.46 4.14
C LYS A 31 -2.75 -4.76 4.56
N PHE A 32 -3.54 -4.25 3.61
CA PHE A 32 -4.88 -3.73 3.90
C PHE A 32 -5.81 -4.80 4.48
N GLU A 33 -5.84 -6.01 3.90
CA GLU A 33 -6.62 -7.13 4.46
C GLU A 33 -6.18 -7.48 5.89
N ALA A 34 -4.87 -7.54 6.15
CA ALA A 34 -4.34 -7.85 7.46
C ALA A 34 -4.62 -6.73 8.49
N HIS A 35 -4.59 -5.46 8.06
CA HIS A 35 -4.99 -4.32 8.87
C HIS A 35 -6.47 -4.43 9.30
N ASN A 36 -7.36 -4.65 8.34
CA ASN A 36 -8.80 -4.76 8.58
C ASN A 36 -9.17 -5.95 9.47
N SER A 37 -8.50 -7.10 9.28
CA SER A 37 -8.78 -8.33 10.02
C SER A 37 -8.43 -8.25 11.50
N ARG A 38 -7.55 -7.32 11.91
CA ARG A 38 -7.08 -7.17 13.30
C ARG A 38 -7.80 -6.06 14.07
N GLY A 39 -8.95 -5.60 13.57
CA GLY A 39 -9.73 -4.55 14.20
C GLY A 39 -9.07 -3.17 14.03
N GLY A 40 -8.61 -2.87 12.80
CA GLY A 40 -7.85 -1.69 12.37
C GLY A 40 -8.52 -0.31 12.57
N ASN A 41 -9.09 -0.08 13.73
CA ASN A 41 -9.75 1.17 14.10
C ASN A 41 -8.73 2.24 14.50
N ASP A 42 -7.57 1.84 15.05
CA ASP A 42 -6.49 2.75 15.40
C ASP A 42 -5.28 2.54 14.48
N LEU A 43 -5.06 3.48 13.57
CA LEU A 43 -3.97 3.47 12.61
C LEU A 43 -2.60 3.52 13.30
N ARG A 44 -2.49 4.21 14.45
CA ARG A 44 -1.24 4.52 15.15
C ARG A 44 -0.54 3.31 15.74
N GLN A 45 -1.27 2.22 15.93
CA GLN A 45 -0.76 0.97 16.53
C GLN A 45 -0.71 -0.17 15.53
N SER A 46 -0.99 0.09 14.25
CA SER A 46 -1.08 -0.94 13.24
C SER A 46 0.23 -1.06 12.45
N HIS A 47 1.01 -2.11 12.75
CA HIS A 47 2.19 -2.46 11.93
C HIS A 47 1.85 -2.70 10.45
N ASN A 48 0.65 -3.21 10.15
CA ASN A 48 0.22 -3.35 8.76
C ASN A 48 -0.02 -1.99 8.08
N PHE A 49 -0.39 -0.97 8.85
CA PHE A 49 -0.57 0.39 8.36
C PHE A 49 0.78 1.08 8.16
N GLU A 50 1.73 0.87 9.08
CA GLU A 50 3.13 1.22 8.90
C GLU A 50 3.71 0.64 7.59
N ASP A 51 3.48 -0.65 7.33
CA ASP A 51 3.89 -1.30 6.07
C ASP A 51 3.21 -0.67 4.83
N ILE A 52 1.94 -0.26 4.94
CA ILE A 52 1.21 0.44 3.87
C ILE A 52 1.90 1.77 3.57
N ILE A 53 2.14 2.59 4.60
CA ILE A 53 2.78 3.89 4.46
C ILE A 53 4.20 3.75 3.91
N TYR A 54 4.97 2.78 4.39
CA TYR A 54 6.32 2.51 3.88
C TYR A 54 6.32 2.26 2.36
N ILE A 55 5.40 1.43 1.87
CA ILE A 55 5.29 1.14 0.44
C ILE A 55 4.87 2.38 -0.36
N LEU A 56 3.90 3.14 0.14
CA LEU A 56 3.43 4.36 -0.53
C LEU A 56 4.54 5.43 -0.61
N ASP A 57 5.34 5.57 0.44
CA ASP A 57 6.43 6.54 0.54
C ASP A 57 7.64 6.16 -0.34
N ASN A 58 7.90 4.85 -0.49
CA ASN A 58 9.15 4.37 -1.12
C ASN A 58 8.96 3.70 -2.49
N CYS A 59 7.71 3.48 -2.94
CA CYS A 59 7.43 2.85 -4.25
C CYS A 59 6.87 3.87 -5.23
N SER A 60 7.75 4.61 -5.92
CA SER A 60 7.37 5.68 -6.85
C SER A 60 6.47 5.25 -8.01
N GLY A 61 6.45 3.95 -8.37
CA GLY A 61 5.60 3.41 -9.43
C GLY A 61 4.29 2.77 -8.95
N ILE A 62 3.88 3.01 -7.69
CA ILE A 62 2.76 2.28 -7.08
C ILE A 62 1.44 2.55 -7.80
N VAL A 63 1.19 3.77 -8.27
CA VAL A 63 -0.04 4.14 -9.00
C VAL A 63 -0.11 3.41 -10.33
N GLU A 64 0.99 3.36 -11.09
CA GLU A 64 1.07 2.62 -12.35
C GLU A 64 0.89 1.12 -12.13
N ASN A 65 1.51 0.58 -11.07
CA ASN A 65 1.36 -0.83 -10.69
C ASN A 65 -0.10 -1.17 -10.39
N ILE A 66 -0.80 -0.32 -9.62
CA ILE A 66 -2.22 -0.48 -9.30
C ILE A 66 -3.07 -0.38 -10.58
N ASN A 67 -2.80 0.60 -11.44
CA ASN A 67 -3.54 0.79 -12.70
C ASN A 67 -3.37 -0.39 -13.66
N ALA A 68 -2.17 -0.97 -13.73
CA ALA A 68 -1.86 -2.13 -14.55
C ALA A 68 -2.34 -3.46 -13.93
N SER A 69 -2.72 -3.45 -12.64
CA SER A 69 -3.13 -4.65 -11.90
C SER A 69 -4.45 -5.25 -12.37
N ASN A 70 -4.82 -6.40 -11.82
CA ASN A 70 -6.13 -6.97 -12.11
C ASN A 70 -7.25 -6.06 -11.57
N ARG A 71 -8.44 -6.11 -12.19
CA ARG A 71 -9.56 -5.26 -11.79
C ARG A 71 -9.95 -5.42 -10.31
N GLY A 72 -9.83 -6.63 -9.75
CA GLY A 72 -10.19 -6.90 -8.35
C GLY A 72 -9.29 -6.16 -7.36
N VAL A 73 -7.98 -6.28 -7.51
CA VAL A 73 -6.95 -5.61 -6.69
C VAL A 73 -7.04 -4.10 -6.86
N LYS A 74 -7.16 -3.61 -8.09
CA LYS A 74 -7.36 -2.19 -8.37
C LYS A 74 -8.55 -1.61 -7.61
N MET A 75 -9.72 -2.26 -7.72
CA MET A 75 -10.94 -1.79 -7.04
C MET A 75 -10.86 -1.95 -5.53
N PHE A 76 -10.22 -3.02 -5.03
CA PHE A 76 -10.00 -3.21 -3.61
C PHE A 76 -9.15 -2.07 -3.02
N LEU A 77 -7.97 -1.81 -3.58
CA LEU A 77 -7.08 -0.75 -3.11
C LEU A 77 -7.72 0.64 -3.21
N LYS A 78 -8.45 0.92 -4.29
CA LYS A 78 -9.24 2.15 -4.42
C LYS A 78 -10.22 2.32 -3.24
N MET A 79 -10.97 1.28 -2.91
CA MET A 79 -11.94 1.32 -1.82
C MET A 79 -11.28 1.45 -0.44
N GLU A 80 -10.14 0.79 -0.22
CA GLU A 80 -9.40 0.89 1.03
C GLU A 80 -8.80 2.30 1.22
N CYS A 81 -8.21 2.89 0.18
CA CYS A 81 -7.74 4.27 0.23
C CYS A 81 -8.88 5.26 0.47
N ARG A 82 -10.09 5.04 -0.07
CA ARG A 82 -11.27 5.85 0.26
C ARG A 82 -11.63 5.79 1.75
N LYS A 83 -11.62 4.60 2.35
CA LYS A 83 -11.87 4.44 3.79
C LYS A 83 -10.82 5.17 4.63
N LEU A 84 -9.55 5.15 4.21
CA LEU A 84 -8.50 5.94 4.86
C LEU A 84 -8.79 7.44 4.79
N MET A 85 -9.22 7.96 3.63
CA MET A 85 -9.58 9.37 3.47
C MET A 85 -10.80 9.79 4.31
N GLU A 86 -11.67 8.84 4.66
CA GLU A 86 -12.83 9.06 5.54
C GLU A 86 -12.46 8.93 7.03
N ASN A 87 -11.27 8.42 7.37
CA ASN A 87 -10.82 8.27 8.74
C ASN A 87 -10.37 9.63 9.30
N PRO A 88 -10.99 10.13 10.40
CA PRO A 88 -10.64 11.44 10.96
C PRO A 88 -9.22 11.51 11.51
N ASN A 89 -8.59 10.35 11.78
CA ASN A 89 -7.24 10.25 12.33
C ASN A 89 -6.20 9.93 11.25
N ILE A 90 -6.51 10.07 9.96
CA ILE A 90 -5.60 9.69 8.88
C ILE A 90 -4.26 10.44 8.93
N THR A 91 -4.29 11.75 9.16
CA THR A 91 -3.08 12.59 9.25
C THR A 91 -2.18 12.11 10.40
N GLU A 92 -2.73 11.99 11.61
CA GLU A 92 -2.00 11.50 12.79
C GLU A 92 -1.49 10.05 12.57
N GLY A 93 -2.29 9.23 11.89
CA GLY A 93 -1.90 7.87 11.51
C GLY A 93 -0.67 7.87 10.62
N ILE A 94 -0.68 8.65 9.53
CA ILE A 94 0.45 8.77 8.59
C ILE A 94 1.70 9.25 9.33
N GLU A 95 1.58 10.31 10.13
CA GLU A 95 2.70 10.87 10.91
C GLU A 95 3.32 9.85 11.86
N THR A 96 2.48 9.02 12.51
CA THR A 96 2.96 7.98 13.42
C THR A 96 3.64 6.82 12.70
N ALA A 97 3.21 6.52 11.46
CA ALA A 97 3.77 5.45 10.63
C ALA A 97 5.06 5.86 9.90
N LEU A 98 5.30 7.16 9.75
CA LEU A 98 6.50 7.68 9.10
C LEU A 98 7.75 7.47 9.99
N PRO A 99 8.93 7.22 9.39
CA PRO A 99 10.19 7.17 10.14
C PRO A 99 10.45 8.44 10.93
N TYR A 100 11.17 8.33 12.05
CA TYR A 100 11.61 9.50 12.81
C TYR A 100 12.44 10.45 11.94
N GLY A 101 12.11 11.74 11.96
CA GLY A 101 12.78 12.77 11.14
C GLY A 101 12.17 12.98 9.75
N SER A 102 11.10 12.24 9.40
CA SER A 102 10.24 12.60 8.28
C SER A 102 9.60 13.97 8.55
N GLY A 103 9.61 14.86 7.56
CA GLY A 103 9.04 16.20 7.70
C GLY A 103 7.52 16.21 7.51
N GLU A 104 6.86 17.31 7.91
CA GLU A 104 5.42 17.56 7.63
C GLU A 104 5.09 17.37 6.13
N GLU A 105 6.00 17.78 5.24
CA GLU A 105 5.87 17.64 3.79
C GLU A 105 5.62 16.18 3.34
N SER A 106 6.23 15.19 4.01
CA SER A 106 6.03 13.77 3.68
C SER A 106 4.59 13.33 3.96
N SER A 107 3.99 13.82 5.05
CA SER A 107 2.60 13.50 5.40
C SER A 107 1.63 14.03 4.36
N ASP A 108 1.83 15.27 3.90
CA ASP A 108 1.01 15.90 2.87
C ASP A 108 1.11 15.17 1.52
N ILE A 109 2.34 14.82 1.10
CA ILE A 109 2.57 14.05 -0.13
C ILE A 109 1.85 12.70 -0.07
N LEU A 110 1.96 12.00 1.06
CA LEU A 110 1.26 10.72 1.25
C LEU A 110 -0.26 10.89 1.24
N GLY A 111 -0.78 11.95 1.84
CA GLY A 111 -2.21 12.29 1.77
C GLY A 111 -2.69 12.51 0.32
N ILE A 112 -1.89 13.19 -0.50
CA ILE A 112 -2.18 13.39 -1.93
C ILE A 112 -2.15 12.06 -2.68
N LEU A 113 -1.14 11.21 -2.44
CA LEU A 113 -1.01 9.91 -3.09
C LEU A 113 -2.17 8.96 -2.72
N ILE A 114 -2.57 8.92 -1.45
CA ILE A 114 -3.71 8.11 -1.00
C ILE A 114 -4.99 8.59 -1.69
N ARG A 115 -5.19 9.91 -1.82
CA ARG A 115 -6.32 10.48 -2.56
C ARG A 115 -6.28 10.10 -4.05
N GLU A 116 -5.12 10.17 -4.69
CA GLU A 116 -4.96 9.75 -6.08
C GLU A 116 -5.41 8.30 -6.27
N ILE A 117 -4.93 7.38 -5.42
CA ILE A 117 -5.33 5.96 -5.46
C ILE A 117 -6.84 5.78 -5.22
N ALA A 118 -7.44 6.57 -4.32
CA ALA A 118 -8.87 6.56 -4.04
C ALA A 118 -9.73 7.02 -5.24
N GLU A 119 -9.15 7.74 -6.19
CA GLU A 119 -9.83 8.34 -7.35
C GLU A 119 -9.54 7.63 -8.68
N ILE A 120 -8.53 6.74 -8.73
CA ILE A 120 -8.17 5.91 -9.91
C ILE A 120 -9.40 5.29 -10.61
N GLU A 121 -9.47 5.38 -11.95
CA GLU A 121 -10.58 4.84 -12.78
C GLU A 121 -10.58 3.33 -12.99
#